data_AF-D8QRQ5-F1
#
_entry.id   AF-D8QRQ5-F1
#
_cell.length_a   1.000
_cell.length_b   1.000
_cell.length_c   1.000
_cell.angle_alpha   90.00
_cell.angle_beta   90.00
_cell.angle_gamma   90.00
#
_symmetry.space_group_name_H-M   'P 1'
#
loop_
_entity.id
_entity.type
_entity.pdbx_description
1 polymer ?
#
loop_
_entity_poly.entity_id
_entity_poly.type
_entity_poly.pdbx_seq_one_letter_code
_entity_poly.pdbx_strand_id
1 'polypeptide(L)' 'VVSLEFYDLYVCTITCAFQNLVDLAGSEHVAKTGAGGFRLKEGQHISKSLMTIGTVRNKLSE' A
#
# COMPACT_ATOMS: atom_id res chain seq x y z
N VAL A 1 -9.06 3.83 -6.04
CA VAL A 1 -8.99 2.98 -7.25
C VAL A 1 -9.59 3.78 -8.39
N VAL A 2 -8.80 4.10 -9.42
CA VAL A 2 -9.31 4.72 -10.65
C VAL A 2 -9.28 3.67 -11.74
N SER A 3 -10.42 3.45 -12.40
CA SER A 3 -10.56 2.56 -13.55
C SER A 3 -10.39 3.35 -14.83
N LEU A 4 -9.46 2.94 -15.70
CA LEU A 4 -9.26 3.52 -17.02
C LEU A 4 -9.64 2.46 -18.07
N GLU A 5 -10.54 2.84 -18.98
CA GLU A 5 -10.97 2.03 -20.11
C GLU A 5 -10.47 2.69 -21.41
N PHE A 6 -9.77 1.93 -22.24
CA PHE A 6 -9.32 2.35 -23.56
C PHE A 6 -9.89 1.41 -24.61
N TYR A 7 -10.47 1.99 -25.66
CA TYR A 7 -11.04 1.28 -26.80
C TYR A 7 -10.16 1.50 -28.02
N ASP A 8 -9.59 0.43 -28.57
CA ASP A 8 -8.94 0.45 -29.88
C ASP A 8 -10.00 0.14 -30.96
N LEU A 9 -10.20 1.08 -31.90
CA LEU A 9 -11.20 0.95 -32.97
C LEU A 9 -10.74 0.05 -34.13
N TYR A 10 -9.46 -0.33 -34.19
CA TYR A 10 -8.89 -1.08 -35.32
C TYR A 10 -8.81 -2.59 -35.05
N VAL A 11 -8.61 -2.97 -33.79
CA VAL A 11 -8.63 -4.35 -33.32
C VAL A 11 -9.60 -4.36 -32.15
N CYS A 12 -10.75 -5.04 -32.26
CA CYS A 12 -11.80 -5.08 -31.24
C CYS A 12 -11.30 -5.64 -29.89
N THR A 13 -10.55 -4.82 -29.15
CA THR A 13 -9.85 -5.16 -27.91
C THR A 13 -10.15 -4.07 -26.89
N ILE A 14 -10.60 -4.48 -25.71
CA ILE A 14 -10.81 -3.60 -24.57
C ILE A 14 -9.69 -3.87 -23.58
N THR A 15 -8.95 -2.83 -23.20
CA THR A 15 -7.93 -2.92 -22.15
C THR A 15 -8.44 -2.19 -20.91
N CYS A 16 -8.48 -2.90 -19.78
CA CYS A 16 -8.87 -2.33 -18.49
C CYS A 16 -7.64 -2.24 -17.58
N ALA A 17 -7.36 -1.04 -17.08
CA ALA A 17 -6.28 -0.83 -16.11
C ALA A 17 -6.84 -0.24 -14.82
N PHE A 18 -6.39 -0.78 -13.68
CA PHE A 18 -6.69 -0.23 -12.35
C PHE A 18 -5.43 0.41 -11.77
N GLN A 19 -5.51 1.70 -11.46
CA GLN A 19 -4.43 2.40 -10.78
C GLN A 19 -4.80 2.68 -9.32
N ASN A 20 -3.86 2.36 -8.43
CA ASN A 20 -3.95 2.58 -6.99
C ASN A 20 -2.81 3.49 -6.55
N LEU A 21 -3.07 4.78 -6.43
CA LEU A 21 -2.20 5.69 -5.70
C LEU A 21 -2.54 5.59 -4.21
N VAL A 22 -1.57 5.17 -3.42
CA VAL A 22 -1.71 4.96 -1.98
C VAL A 22 -0.67 5.81 -1.26
N ASP A 23 -1.13 6.71 -0.39
CA ASP A 23 -0.28 7.41 0.55
C ASP A 23 -0.19 6.60 1.85
N LEU A 24 1.03 6.28 2.28
CA LEU A 24 1.27 5.42 3.44
C LEU A 24 1.77 6.24 4.62
N ALA A 25 1.40 5.79 5.82
CA ALA A 25 1.94 6.34 7.05
C ALA A 25 3.46 6.13 7.16
N GLY A 26 4.10 6.93 8.00
CA GLY A 26 5.54 6.86 8.27
C GLY A 26 6.00 5.46 8.70
N SER A 27 7.16 5.05 8.20
CA SER A 27 7.76 3.73 8.44
C SER A 27 8.78 3.72 9.58
N GLU A 28 8.85 4.80 10.35
CA GLU A 28 9.76 4.91 11.48
C GLU A 28 9.53 3.82 12.52
N HIS A 29 10.61 3.44 13.19
CA HIS A 29 10.56 2.41 14.19
C HIS A 29 9.96 2.97 15.48
N VAL A 30 8.78 2.48 15.86
CA VAL A 30 8.01 2.94 17.03
C VAL A 30 8.84 3.02 18.31
N ALA A 31 9.71 2.04 18.59
CA ALA A 31 10.59 2.05 19.77
C ALA A 31 11.56 3.25 19.81
N LYS A 32 11.87 3.89 18.68
CA LYS A 32 12.74 5.08 18.61
C LYS A 32 11.98 6.39 18.80
N THR A 33 10.65 6.36 18.82
CA THR A 33 9.81 7.57 18.91
C THR A 33 9.64 8.08 20.34
N GLY A 34 9.98 7.28 21.35
CA GLY A 34 9.74 7.60 22.76
C GLY A 34 8.24 7.69 23.12
N ALA A 35 7.34 7.30 22.23
CA ALA A 35 5.90 7.37 22.43
C ALA A 35 5.41 6.35 23.47
N GLY A 36 4.49 6.76 24.34
CA GLY A 36 3.83 5.92 25.35
C GLY A 36 2.31 5.87 25.18
N GLY A 37 1.66 5.00 25.97
CA GLY A 37 0.20 4.96 26.09
C GLY A 37 -0.53 4.76 24.76
N PHE A 38 -1.49 5.64 24.45
CA PHE A 38 -2.28 5.57 23.22
C PHE A 38 -1.43 5.73 21.95
N ARG A 39 -0.46 6.66 21.96
CA ARG A 39 0.41 6.92 20.81
C ARG A 39 1.31 5.73 20.48
N LEU A 40 1.74 4.98 21.50
CA LEU A 40 2.48 3.72 21.31
C LEU A 40 1.62 2.66 20.60
N LYS A 41 0.35 2.53 21.00
CA LYS A 41 -0.59 1.57 20.38
C LYS A 41 -0.87 1.93 18.92
N GLU A 42 -1.11 3.20 18.63
CA GLU A 42 -1.28 3.70 17.26
C GLU A 42 -0.05 3.39 16.41
N GLY A 43 1.15 3.71 16.91
CA GLY A 43 2.41 3.39 16.23
C GLY A 43 2.55 1.90 15.94
N GLN A 44 2.23 1.03 16.92
CA GLN A 44 2.27 -0.43 16.72
C GLN A 44 1.35 -0.88 15.58
N HIS A 45 0.17 -0.28 15.44
CA HIS A 45 -0.73 -0.59 14.33
C HIS A 45 -0.18 -0.13 12.98
N ILE A 46 0.43 1.05 12.91
CA ILE A 46 1.12 1.55 11.70
C ILE A 46 2.25 0.60 11.30
N SER A 47 3.13 0.23 12.23
CA SER A 47 4.23 -0.69 11.93
C SER A 47 3.73 -2.07 11.48
N LYS A 48 2.62 -2.56 12.07
CA LYS A 48 2.04 -3.85 11.70
C LYS A 48 1.49 -3.87 10.27
N SER A 49 0.76 -2.83 9.85
CA SER A 49 0.21 -2.75 8.49
C SER A 49 1.33 -2.61 7.45
N LEU A 50 2.32 -1.75 7.69
CA LEU A 50 3.47 -1.57 6.79
C LEU A 50 4.33 -2.84 6.66
N MET A 51 4.57 -3.56 7.76
CA MET A 51 5.30 -4.83 7.72
C MET A 51 4.55 -5.91 6.94
N THR A 52 3.22 -5.92 7.05
CA THR A 52 2.37 -6.84 6.29
C THR A 52 2.48 -6.57 4.78
N ILE A 53 2.39 -5.30 4.37
CA ILE A 53 2.57 -4.88 2.97
C ILE A 53 3.96 -5.29 2.45
N GLY A 54 5.02 -5.03 3.22
CA GLY A 54 6.39 -5.41 2.86
C GLY A 54 6.55 -6.93 2.72
N THR A 55 5.92 -7.71 3.59
CA THR A 55 5.94 -9.18 3.54
C THR A 55 5.25 -9.71 2.29
N VAL A 56 4.05 -9.19 1.96
CA VAL A 56 3.32 -9.59 0.75
C VAL A 56 4.09 -9.22 -0.51
N ARG A 57 4.65 -8.01 -0.57
CA ARG A 57 5.52 -7.58 -1.68
C ARG A 57 6.67 -8.55 -1.89
N ASN A 58 7.41 -8.88 -0.83
CA ASN A 58 8.57 -9.77 -0.95
C ASN A 58 8.16 -11.17 -1.46
N LYS A 59 7.06 -11.72 -0.94
CA LYS A 59 6.52 -13.02 -1.40
C LYS A 59 6.07 -13.04 -2.86
N LEU A 60 5.66 -11.90 -3.40
CA LEU A 60 5.24 -11.76 -4.81
C LEU A 60 6.40 -11.39 -5.73
N SER A 61 7.58 -11.10 -5.18
CA SER A 61 8.79 -10.74 -5.95
C SER A 61 9.73 -11.93 -6.17
N GLU A 62 9.41 -13.10 -5.59
CA GLU A 62 10.01 -14.41 -5.88
C GLU A 62 9.19 -15.12 -6.97
#